data_AF-L0D791-F1
#
_entry.id   AF-L0D791-F1
#
_cell.length_a   1.000
_cell.length_b   1.000
_cell.length_c   1.000
_cell.angle_alpha   90.00
_cell.angle_beta   90.00
_cell.angle_gamma   90.00
#
_symmetry.space_group_name_H-M   'P 1'
#
loop_
_entity.id
_entity.type
_entity.pdbx_description
1 polymer ?
#
loop_
_entity_poly.entity_id
_entity_poly.type
_entity_poly.pdbx_seq_one_letter_code
_entity_poly.pdbx_strand_id
1 'polypeptide(L)'
;MPCRPSGVLHQIIHETPIAVLDFETTGLTPGFDRVVEVSVVRVDPGSPPRLMLDTLINPDRRMAATEVHGITDQAVADAPRFKDVADDLLHALSGCVLAAHNVYFDLRFLRFELDRLGLFQEVPHLCTMHSRPLLGLKACGLDDACKADQIAFTPTHSSRSDSTAAALLWMRYRDAFKDRRVLTFHDLTKLGKKYKFFSSFECGPLTSTRKAKKRSTSLKPRMPLEPEYERTFGAIG
;
A
#
# COMPACT_ATOMS: atom_id res chain seq x y z
N MET A 1 21.73 -21.68 0.59
CA MET A 1 20.66 -20.74 0.96
C MET A 1 20.63 -19.65 -0.11
N PRO A 2 19.48 -19.30 -0.69
CA PRO A 2 19.44 -18.17 -1.63
C PRO A 2 19.87 -16.91 -0.88
N CYS A 3 20.79 -16.15 -1.48
CA CYS A 3 21.27 -14.88 -0.96
C CYS A 3 20.06 -13.98 -0.67
N ARG A 4 19.86 -13.58 0.59
CA ARG A 4 18.84 -12.56 0.89
C ARG A 4 19.19 -11.33 0.05
N PRO A 5 18.25 -10.73 -0.71
CA PRO A 5 18.53 -9.48 -1.38
C PRO A 5 19.02 -8.47 -0.33
N SER A 6 20.06 -7.71 -0.66
CA SER A 6 20.63 -6.71 0.24
C SER A 6 19.54 -5.78 0.73
N GLY A 7 19.49 -5.52 2.04
CA GLY A 7 18.51 -4.63 2.66
C GLY A 7 18.55 -3.21 2.08
N VAL A 8 17.53 -2.42 2.42
CA VAL A 8 17.35 -1.05 1.91
C VAL A 8 17.93 0.03 2.82
N LEU A 9 18.56 -0.33 3.95
CA LEU A 9 19.08 0.62 4.95
C LEU A 9 19.88 1.79 4.37
N HIS A 10 20.77 1.53 3.40
CA HIS A 10 21.64 2.54 2.81
C HIS A 10 21.09 3.17 1.52
N GLN A 11 19.90 2.77 1.08
CA GLN A 11 19.26 3.36 -0.09
C GLN A 11 18.77 4.77 0.25
N ILE A 12 18.90 5.67 -0.72
CA ILE A 12 18.41 7.05 -0.61
C ILE A 12 16.88 7.02 -0.73
N ILE A 13 16.17 7.56 0.26
CA ILE A 13 14.70 7.56 0.36
C ILE A 13 14.06 8.17 -0.90
N HIS A 14 14.64 9.24 -1.44
CA HIS A 14 14.16 9.92 -2.66
C HIS A 14 14.42 9.14 -3.96
N GLU A 15 15.38 8.22 -3.96
CA GLU A 15 15.75 7.40 -5.11
C GLU A 15 15.19 5.98 -5.00
N THR A 16 14.47 5.67 -3.92
CA THR A 16 13.89 4.35 -3.67
C THR A 16 12.42 4.33 -4.08
N PRO A 17 12.01 3.44 -5.00
CA PRO A 17 10.60 3.23 -5.32
C PRO A 17 9.79 2.77 -4.10
N ILE A 18 8.62 3.37 -3.91
CA ILE A 18 7.67 2.99 -2.86
C ILE A 18 6.40 2.45 -3.51
N ALA A 19 5.88 1.33 -2.99
CA ALA A 19 4.58 0.79 -3.38
C ALA A 19 3.62 0.91 -2.20
N VAL A 20 2.65 1.82 -2.31
CA VAL A 20 1.64 2.07 -1.30
C VAL A 20 0.47 1.12 -1.52
N LEU A 21 0.33 0.16 -0.62
CA LEU A 21 -0.72 -0.86 -0.60
C LEU A 21 -1.86 -0.39 0.31
N ASP A 22 -3.08 -0.70 -0.09
CA ASP A 22 -4.25 -0.65 0.77
C ASP A 22 -5.19 -1.82 0.44
N PHE A 23 -5.83 -2.37 1.48
CA PHE A 23 -6.84 -3.42 1.37
C PHE A 23 -8.15 -3.03 2.05
N GLU A 24 -9.26 -3.33 1.37
CA GLU A 24 -10.55 -3.52 2.04
C GLU A 24 -10.75 -5.01 2.35
N THR A 25 -11.41 -5.32 3.46
CA THR A 25 -11.51 -6.69 3.97
C THR A 25 -12.89 -6.96 4.60
N THR A 26 -13.27 -8.23 4.73
CA THR A 26 -14.53 -8.61 5.39
C THR A 26 -14.55 -8.40 6.91
N GLY A 27 -13.45 -7.91 7.51
CA GLY A 27 -13.26 -7.78 8.95
C GLY A 27 -11.78 -7.66 9.32
N LEU A 28 -11.44 -7.71 10.61
CA LEU A 28 -10.10 -7.30 11.08
C LEU A 28 -9.08 -8.43 11.29
N THR A 29 -9.49 -9.71 11.13
CA THR A 29 -8.69 -10.86 11.57
C THR A 29 -8.34 -11.78 10.41
N PRO A 30 -7.11 -11.76 9.86
CA PRO A 30 -6.72 -12.64 8.77
C PRO A 30 -6.96 -14.13 9.08
N GLY A 31 -7.52 -14.84 8.12
CA GLY A 31 -7.88 -16.26 8.22
C GLY A 31 -9.28 -16.52 8.74
N PHE A 32 -9.80 -15.65 9.60
CA PHE A 32 -11.25 -15.53 9.75
C PHE A 32 -11.81 -14.65 8.65
N ASP A 33 -11.19 -13.51 8.39
CA ASP A 33 -11.53 -12.48 7.39
C ASP A 33 -10.67 -12.56 6.14
N ARG A 34 -11.18 -12.00 5.05
CA ARG A 34 -10.63 -12.11 3.70
C ARG A 34 -10.53 -10.74 3.04
N VAL A 35 -9.56 -10.58 2.14
CA VAL A 35 -9.42 -9.37 1.31
C VAL A 35 -10.54 -9.33 0.26
N VAL A 36 -11.14 -8.15 0.06
CA VAL A 36 -12.25 -7.91 -0.89
C VAL A 36 -11.96 -6.81 -1.90
N GLU A 37 -10.95 -5.98 -1.65
CA GLU A 37 -10.42 -5.00 -2.60
C GLU A 37 -8.93 -4.82 -2.34
N VAL A 38 -8.17 -4.54 -3.40
CA VAL A 38 -6.76 -4.16 -3.29
C VAL A 38 -6.44 -3.02 -4.24
N SER A 39 -5.65 -2.07 -3.75
CA SER A 39 -5.00 -1.07 -4.58
C SER A 39 -3.53 -0.95 -4.27
N VAL A 40 -2.73 -0.70 -5.31
CA VAL A 40 -1.30 -0.39 -5.19
C VAL A 40 -0.99 0.87 -5.99
N VAL A 41 -0.55 1.92 -5.30
CA VAL A 41 -0.06 3.16 -5.89
C VAL A 41 1.46 3.21 -5.76
N ARG A 42 2.17 3.30 -6.88
CA ARG A 42 3.62 3.35 -6.91
C ARG A 42 4.11 4.79 -7.01
N VAL A 43 5.08 5.13 -6.17
CA VAL A 43 5.80 6.41 -6.17
C VAL A 43 7.23 6.13 -6.60
N ASP A 44 7.52 6.36 -7.88
CA ASP A 44 8.87 6.24 -8.43
C ASP A 44 9.65 7.56 -8.26
N PRO A 45 10.99 7.52 -8.18
CA PRO A 45 11.83 8.72 -8.15
C PRO A 45 11.52 9.65 -9.33
N GLY A 46 11.33 10.94 -9.02
CA GLY A 46 11.08 11.98 -10.03
C GLY A 46 9.74 11.87 -10.79
N SER A 47 8.88 10.91 -10.46
CA SER A 47 7.59 10.70 -11.15
C SER A 47 6.41 10.98 -10.21
N PRO A 48 5.25 11.43 -10.75
CA PRO A 48 4.02 11.46 -9.97
C PRO A 48 3.57 10.05 -9.57
N PRO A 49 2.79 9.90 -8.47
CA PRO A 49 2.20 8.61 -8.09
C PRO A 49 1.39 8.00 -9.23
N ARG A 50 1.50 6.68 -9.41
CA ARG A 50 0.79 5.94 -10.47
C ARG A 50 0.09 4.72 -9.90
N LEU A 51 -1.17 4.55 -10.25
CA LEU A 51 -1.95 3.36 -9.91
C LEU A 51 -1.43 2.15 -10.71
N MET A 52 -0.97 1.12 -10.01
CA MET A 52 -0.38 -0.09 -10.60
C MET A 52 -1.37 -1.26 -10.62
N LEU A 53 -2.20 -1.35 -9.59
CA LEU A 53 -3.24 -2.36 -9.39
C LEU A 53 -4.42 -1.72 -8.67
N ASP A 54 -5.63 -2.06 -9.08
CA ASP A 54 -6.90 -1.68 -8.47
C ASP A 54 -7.94 -2.73 -8.89
N THR A 55 -8.41 -3.55 -7.95
CA THR A 55 -9.41 -4.59 -8.23
C THR A 55 -10.18 -5.00 -6.98
N LEU A 56 -11.46 -5.30 -7.17
CA LEU A 56 -12.24 -6.12 -6.28
C LEU A 56 -11.71 -7.55 -6.27
N ILE A 57 -11.95 -8.25 -5.17
CA ILE A 57 -11.58 -9.64 -4.96
C ILE A 57 -12.78 -10.40 -4.41
N ASN A 58 -13.10 -11.55 -5.01
CA ASN A 58 -14.07 -12.48 -4.45
C ASN A 58 -13.45 -13.18 -3.23
N PRO A 59 -14.01 -13.00 -2.02
CA PRO A 59 -13.43 -13.55 -0.80
C PRO A 59 -13.72 -15.06 -0.60
N ASP A 60 -14.41 -15.73 -1.53
CA ASP A 60 -14.90 -17.11 -1.41
C ASP A 60 -15.80 -17.31 -0.16
N ARG A 61 -16.55 -16.28 0.22
CA ARG A 61 -17.49 -16.28 1.35
C ARG A 61 -18.52 -15.15 1.19
N ARG A 62 -19.51 -15.12 2.09
CA ARG A 62 -20.42 -13.98 2.23
C ARG A 62 -19.66 -12.73 2.65
N MET A 63 -20.05 -11.59 2.08
CA MET A 63 -19.56 -10.28 2.46
C MET A 63 -19.93 -9.91 3.90
N ALA A 64 -19.07 -9.13 4.51
CA ALA A 64 -19.22 -8.48 5.80
C ALA A 64 -18.42 -7.16 5.76
N ALA A 65 -18.62 -6.28 6.76
CA ALA A 65 -18.07 -4.91 6.77
C ALA A 65 -18.54 -4.03 5.59
N THR A 66 -19.61 -4.43 4.91
CA THR A 66 -20.26 -3.66 3.84
C THR A 66 -20.65 -2.26 4.30
N GLU A 67 -21.01 -2.08 5.56
CA GLU A 67 -21.31 -0.79 6.18
C GLU A 67 -20.11 0.17 6.26
N VAL A 68 -18.88 -0.36 6.21
CA VAL A 68 -17.64 0.40 6.23
C VAL A 68 -17.25 0.82 4.81
N HIS A 69 -17.06 -0.17 3.94
CA HIS A 69 -16.47 0.05 2.62
C HIS A 69 -17.50 0.01 1.47
N GLY A 70 -18.77 -0.32 1.71
CA GLY A 70 -19.83 -0.31 0.68
C GLY A 70 -19.77 -1.43 -0.36
N ILE A 71 -18.95 -2.47 -0.16
CA ILE A 71 -18.77 -3.57 -1.13
C ILE A 71 -19.76 -4.68 -0.78
N THR A 72 -20.59 -5.09 -1.74
CA THR A 72 -21.66 -6.07 -1.55
C THR A 72 -21.30 -7.43 -2.13
N ASP A 73 -22.04 -8.48 -1.75
CA ASP A 73 -21.90 -9.82 -2.35
C ASP A 73 -22.02 -9.77 -3.89
N GLN A 74 -22.92 -8.94 -4.41
CA GLN A 74 -23.12 -8.77 -5.84
C GLN A 74 -21.92 -8.10 -6.53
N ALA A 75 -21.27 -7.13 -5.86
CA ALA A 75 -20.09 -6.47 -6.39
C ALA A 75 -18.92 -7.46 -6.59
N VAL A 76 -18.74 -8.41 -5.67
CA VAL A 76 -17.62 -9.37 -5.69
C VAL A 76 -17.94 -10.70 -6.36
N ALA A 77 -19.19 -10.98 -6.72
CA ALA A 77 -19.63 -12.27 -7.27
C ALA A 77 -18.75 -12.74 -8.44
N ASP A 78 -18.56 -11.86 -9.43
CA ASP A 78 -17.73 -12.13 -10.63
C ASP A 78 -16.31 -11.54 -10.52
N ALA A 79 -15.89 -11.10 -9.33
CA ALA A 79 -14.53 -10.62 -9.11
C ALA A 79 -13.52 -11.78 -9.13
N PRO A 80 -12.25 -11.54 -9.51
CA PRO A 80 -11.21 -12.56 -9.40
C PRO A 80 -11.00 -12.97 -7.94
N ARG A 81 -10.55 -14.19 -7.69
CA ARG A 81 -10.17 -14.60 -6.32
C ARG A 81 -8.75 -14.13 -6.04
N PHE A 82 -8.34 -14.12 -4.77
CA PHE A 82 -6.99 -13.66 -4.39
C PHE A 82 -5.87 -14.38 -5.18
N LYS A 83 -5.99 -15.70 -5.37
CA LYS A 83 -5.02 -16.50 -6.15
C LYS A 83 -4.84 -16.03 -7.60
N ASP A 84 -5.88 -15.43 -8.18
CA ASP A 84 -5.89 -14.95 -9.56
C ASP A 84 -5.25 -13.55 -9.66
N VAL A 85 -5.22 -12.80 -8.55
CA VAL A 85 -4.64 -11.45 -8.43
C VAL A 85 -3.20 -11.48 -7.89
N ALA A 86 -2.79 -12.55 -7.21
CA ALA A 86 -1.51 -12.62 -6.48
C ALA A 86 -0.27 -12.30 -7.35
N ASP A 87 -0.20 -12.80 -8.59
CA ASP A 87 0.92 -12.53 -9.49
C ASP A 87 0.97 -11.03 -9.88
N ASP A 88 -0.18 -10.40 -10.16
CA ASP A 88 -0.27 -8.97 -10.49
C ASP A 88 0.07 -8.08 -9.27
N LEU A 89 -0.36 -8.47 -8.07
CA LEU A 89 -0.03 -7.80 -6.81
C LEU A 89 1.47 -7.86 -6.53
N LEU A 90 2.09 -9.04 -6.61
CA LEU A 90 3.54 -9.19 -6.43
C LEU A 90 4.33 -8.40 -7.48
N HIS A 91 3.84 -8.31 -8.71
CA HIS A 91 4.43 -7.48 -9.75
C HIS A 91 4.34 -5.98 -9.39
N ALA A 92 3.20 -5.51 -8.90
CA ALA A 92 2.99 -4.12 -8.48
C ALA A 92 3.89 -3.72 -7.29
N LEU A 93 4.19 -4.66 -6.38
CA LEU A 93 5.07 -4.47 -5.23
C LEU A 93 6.57 -4.66 -5.54
N SER A 94 6.90 -5.26 -6.69
CA SER A 94 8.28 -5.65 -7.01
C SER A 94 9.23 -4.45 -7.06
N GLY A 95 10.42 -4.62 -6.49
CA GLY A 95 11.48 -3.61 -6.48
C GLY A 95 11.20 -2.39 -5.61
N CYS A 96 10.16 -2.42 -4.78
CA CYS A 96 9.75 -1.29 -3.94
C CYS A 96 9.91 -1.60 -2.45
N VAL A 97 10.02 -0.54 -1.63
CA VAL A 97 9.67 -0.61 -0.21
C VAL A 97 8.15 -0.49 -0.11
N LEU A 98 7.50 -1.42 0.59
CA LEU A 98 6.06 -1.41 0.79
C LEU A 98 5.67 -0.29 1.75
N ALA A 99 4.60 0.44 1.47
CA ALA A 99 4.04 1.43 2.37
C ALA A 99 2.54 1.21 2.55
N ALA A 100 1.99 1.62 3.68
CA ALA A 100 0.55 1.77 3.87
C ALA A 100 0.27 2.73 5.05
N HIS A 101 -0.98 3.17 5.20
CA HIS A 101 -1.40 3.95 6.35
C HIS A 101 -1.96 3.01 7.43
N ASN A 102 -1.16 2.72 8.46
CA ASN A 102 -1.33 1.56 9.36
C ASN A 102 -0.91 0.20 8.77
N VAL A 103 0.31 0.16 8.21
CA VAL A 103 0.93 -1.02 7.54
C VAL A 103 0.83 -2.36 8.27
N TYR A 104 0.65 -2.37 9.59
CA TYR A 104 0.48 -3.60 10.34
C TYR A 104 -0.83 -4.33 9.98
N PHE A 105 -1.87 -3.58 9.59
CA PHE A 105 -3.12 -4.15 9.11
C PHE A 105 -2.89 -4.86 7.76
N ASP A 106 -2.43 -4.10 6.76
CA ASP A 106 -2.25 -4.58 5.38
C ASP A 106 -1.25 -5.73 5.31
N LEU A 107 -0.12 -5.64 6.02
CA LEU A 107 0.89 -6.70 6.00
C LEU A 107 0.39 -8.02 6.57
N ARG A 108 -0.49 -8.01 7.58
CA ARG A 108 -1.03 -9.26 8.12
C ARG A 108 -1.98 -9.94 7.14
N PHE A 109 -2.81 -9.17 6.42
CA PHE A 109 -3.65 -9.70 5.35
C PHE A 109 -2.82 -10.17 4.15
N LEU A 110 -1.85 -9.36 3.71
CA LEU A 110 -0.93 -9.69 2.62
C LEU A 110 -0.19 -10.99 2.93
N ARG A 111 0.37 -11.08 4.14
CA ARG A 111 1.07 -12.28 4.63
C ARG A 111 0.17 -13.49 4.60
N PHE A 112 -1.01 -13.41 5.22
CA PHE A 112 -1.92 -14.54 5.30
C PHE A 112 -2.34 -15.04 3.92
N GLU A 113 -2.75 -14.14 3.02
CA GLU A 113 -3.23 -14.52 1.69
C GLU A 113 -2.11 -15.04 0.79
N LEU A 114 -0.89 -14.51 0.90
CA LEU A 114 0.28 -15.04 0.17
C LEU A 114 0.83 -16.34 0.78
N ASP A 115 0.80 -16.50 2.11
CA ASP A 115 1.21 -17.73 2.80
C ASP A 115 0.33 -18.92 2.37
N ARG A 116 -0.98 -18.70 2.18
CA ARG A 116 -1.91 -19.70 1.63
C ARG A 116 -1.53 -20.20 0.24
N LEU A 117 -0.76 -19.43 -0.51
CA LEU A 117 -0.28 -19.77 -1.84
C LEU A 117 1.19 -20.21 -1.84
N GLY A 118 1.85 -20.21 -0.69
CA GLY A 118 3.30 -20.45 -0.57
C GLY A 118 4.15 -19.37 -1.25
N LEU A 119 3.64 -18.14 -1.35
CA LEU A 119 4.26 -17.04 -2.08
C LEU A 119 4.80 -15.92 -1.19
N PHE A 120 4.55 -15.96 0.12
CA PHE A 120 4.94 -14.89 1.01
C PHE A 120 6.46 -14.79 1.17
N GLN A 121 6.94 -13.56 1.18
CA GLN A 121 8.31 -13.20 1.49
C GLN A 121 8.27 -11.95 2.35
N GLU A 122 9.17 -11.85 3.34
CA GLU A 122 9.34 -10.62 4.10
C GLU A 122 9.85 -9.50 3.20
N VAL A 123 9.28 -8.30 3.35
CA VAL A 123 9.60 -7.13 2.52
C VAL A 123 9.95 -5.93 3.41
N PRO A 124 10.86 -5.05 2.95
CA PRO A 124 11.05 -3.77 3.61
C PRO A 124 9.75 -2.98 3.54
N HIS A 125 9.37 -2.38 4.68
CA HIS A 125 8.11 -1.67 4.75
C HIS A 125 8.12 -0.45 5.66
N LEU A 126 7.21 0.47 5.37
CA LEU A 126 6.99 1.66 6.18
C LEU A 126 5.50 1.95 6.39
N CYS A 127 5.21 2.76 7.40
CA CYS A 127 3.86 3.12 7.78
C CYS A 127 3.76 4.64 7.85
N THR A 128 2.97 5.25 6.97
CA THR A 128 2.83 6.72 6.91
C THR A 128 2.28 7.29 8.22
N MET A 129 1.38 6.58 8.89
CA MET A 129 0.92 6.91 10.26
C MET A 129 2.08 6.97 11.27
N HIS A 130 3.05 6.05 11.19
CA HIS A 130 4.21 6.01 12.09
C HIS A 130 5.43 6.82 11.58
N SER A 131 5.41 7.29 10.33
CA SER A 131 6.36 8.28 9.82
C SER A 131 6.08 9.67 10.41
N ARG A 132 4.81 10.01 10.70
CA ARG A 132 4.42 11.30 11.33
C ARG A 132 5.17 11.58 12.65
N PRO A 133 5.24 10.66 13.63
CA PRO A 133 6.06 10.83 14.82
C PRO A 133 7.53 11.16 14.58
N LEU A 134 8.13 10.66 13.50
CA LEU A 134 9.52 10.97 13.13
C LEU A 134 9.67 12.44 12.71
N LEU A 135 8.59 13.05 12.22
CA LEU A 135 8.52 14.47 11.92
C LEU A 135 8.19 15.35 13.14
N GLY A 136 7.99 14.75 14.32
CA GLY A 136 7.54 15.46 15.52
C GLY A 136 6.03 15.65 15.59
N LEU A 137 5.27 15.06 14.66
CA LEU A 137 3.81 15.14 14.61
C LEU A 137 3.16 13.97 15.38
N LYS A 138 1.88 14.12 15.74
CA LYS A 138 1.10 13.03 16.35
C LYS A 138 0.74 11.99 15.27
N ALA A 139 0.84 10.71 15.60
CA ALA A 139 0.23 9.65 14.79
C ALA A 139 -1.30 9.79 14.86
N CYS A 140 -1.96 9.72 13.70
CA CYS A 140 -3.41 9.88 13.55
C CYS A 140 -3.88 9.06 12.34
N GLY A 141 -5.20 8.94 12.18
CA GLY A 141 -5.78 8.29 11.01
C GLY A 141 -5.52 9.06 9.72
N LEU A 142 -5.86 8.43 8.59
CA LEU A 142 -5.55 8.93 7.25
C LEU A 142 -6.22 10.28 6.99
N ASP A 143 -7.50 10.39 7.34
CA ASP A 143 -8.29 11.63 7.20
C ASP A 143 -7.64 12.81 7.96
N ASP A 144 -7.34 12.63 9.25
CA ASP A 144 -6.67 13.66 10.06
C ASP A 144 -5.29 14.04 9.51
N ALA A 145 -4.55 13.05 8.99
CA ALA A 145 -3.25 13.30 8.39
C ALA A 145 -3.37 14.11 7.10
N CYS A 146 -4.30 13.73 6.21
CA CYS A 146 -4.57 14.46 4.97
C CYS A 146 -5.05 15.89 5.23
N LYS A 147 -5.94 16.09 6.20
CA LYS A 147 -6.39 17.42 6.64
C LYS A 147 -5.22 18.28 7.13
N ALA A 148 -4.36 17.71 7.99
CA ALA A 148 -3.20 18.43 8.53
C ALA A 148 -2.17 18.80 7.45
N ASP A 149 -2.00 17.96 6.43
CA ASP A 149 -1.03 18.14 5.35
C ASP A 149 -1.66 18.78 4.08
N GLN A 150 -2.90 19.28 4.18
CA GLN A 150 -3.65 19.96 3.10
C GLN A 150 -3.76 19.12 1.81
N ILE A 151 -3.97 17.81 1.96
CA ILE A 151 -4.22 16.89 0.85
C ILE A 151 -5.72 16.78 0.65
N ALA A 152 -6.19 17.05 -0.58
CA ALA A 152 -7.57 16.82 -0.96
C ALA A 152 -7.89 15.32 -0.87
N PHE A 153 -8.71 14.95 0.11
CA PHE A 153 -9.09 13.57 0.40
C PHE A 153 -10.49 13.55 1.00
N THR A 154 -11.33 12.69 0.45
CA THR A 154 -12.65 12.38 1.01
C THR A 154 -12.61 10.93 1.47
N PRO A 155 -12.82 10.64 2.77
CA PRO A 155 -12.86 9.28 3.27
C PRO A 155 -14.03 8.53 2.63
N THR A 156 -13.72 7.59 1.74
CA THR A 156 -14.72 6.78 1.01
C THR A 156 -14.60 5.29 1.30
N HIS A 157 -13.60 4.88 2.09
CA HIS A 157 -13.27 3.48 2.34
C HIS A 157 -13.20 2.70 1.03
N SER A 158 -12.40 3.26 0.12
CA SER A 158 -11.98 2.67 -1.12
C SER A 158 -10.48 2.59 -1.10
N SER A 159 -9.96 1.39 -1.32
CA SER A 159 -8.52 1.15 -1.27
C SER A 159 -7.74 2.04 -2.24
N ARG A 160 -8.33 2.39 -3.39
CA ARG A 160 -7.72 3.31 -4.35
C ARG A 160 -7.58 4.72 -3.79
N SER A 161 -8.65 5.25 -3.20
CA SER A 161 -8.65 6.60 -2.61
C SER A 161 -7.63 6.67 -1.47
N ASP A 162 -7.61 5.64 -0.62
CA ASP A 162 -6.82 5.61 0.60
C ASP A 162 -5.32 5.39 0.29
N SER A 163 -4.99 4.46 -0.61
CA SER A 163 -3.60 4.28 -1.10
C SER A 163 -3.07 5.51 -1.84
N THR A 164 -3.91 6.20 -2.61
CA THR A 164 -3.52 7.46 -3.30
C THR A 164 -3.22 8.55 -2.28
N ALA A 165 -4.10 8.75 -1.29
CA ALA A 165 -3.90 9.73 -0.23
C ALA A 165 -2.65 9.43 0.61
N ALA A 166 -2.43 8.15 0.95
CA ALA A 166 -1.24 7.70 1.65
C ALA A 166 0.05 7.91 0.82
N ALA A 167 0.00 7.76 -0.51
CA ALA A 167 1.12 8.07 -1.40
C ALA A 167 1.47 9.56 -1.41
N LEU A 168 0.46 10.44 -1.46
CA LEU A 168 0.67 11.88 -1.37
C LEU A 168 1.23 12.30 -0.01
N LEU A 169 0.74 11.70 1.09
CA LEU A 169 1.32 11.89 2.42
C LEU A 169 2.79 11.47 2.47
N TRP A 170 3.11 10.30 1.91
CA TRP A 170 4.48 9.83 1.85
C TRP A 170 5.39 10.82 1.10
N MET A 171 4.94 11.37 -0.03
CA MET A 171 5.68 12.40 -0.76
C MET A 171 5.99 13.62 0.12
N ARG A 172 5.00 14.12 0.88
CA ARG A 172 5.21 15.21 1.84
C ARG A 172 6.24 14.84 2.91
N TYR A 173 6.15 13.63 3.45
CA TYR A 173 7.02 13.20 4.55
C TYR A 173 8.46 12.98 4.10
N ARG A 174 8.69 12.39 2.93
CA ARG A 174 10.05 12.23 2.40
C ARG A 174 10.72 13.56 2.09
N ASP A 175 9.96 14.58 1.66
CA ASP A 175 10.49 15.93 1.42
C ASP A 175 10.93 16.54 2.76
N ALA A 176 10.08 16.46 3.78
CA ALA A 176 10.40 16.92 5.14
C ALA A 176 11.59 16.16 5.77
N PHE A 177 11.77 14.87 5.47
CA PHE A 177 12.97 14.12 5.87
C PHE A 177 14.23 14.66 5.20
N LYS A 178 14.17 14.95 3.90
CA LYS A 178 15.30 15.53 3.15
C LYS A 178 15.73 16.88 3.72
N ASP A 179 14.78 17.75 4.06
CA ASP A 179 15.05 19.06 4.69
C ASP A 179 15.77 18.91 6.05
N ARG A 180 15.51 17.80 6.75
CA ARG A 180 16.17 17.44 8.02
C ARG A 180 17.46 16.63 7.83
N ARG A 181 17.98 16.53 6.60
CA ARG A 181 19.16 15.74 6.23
C ARG A 181 19.04 14.25 6.58
N VAL A 182 17.82 13.72 6.54
CA VAL A 182 17.54 12.29 6.60
C VAL A 182 17.41 11.80 5.17
N LEU A 183 18.49 11.23 4.63
CA LEU A 183 18.60 10.90 3.22
C LEU A 183 18.36 9.42 2.95
N THR A 184 18.80 8.56 3.86
CA THR A 184 18.68 7.09 3.76
C THR A 184 17.71 6.52 4.78
N PHE A 185 17.26 5.28 4.58
CA PHE A 185 16.41 4.60 5.59
C PHE A 185 17.13 4.42 6.94
N HIS A 186 18.45 4.22 6.93
CA HIS A 186 19.28 4.18 8.12
C HIS A 186 19.26 5.51 8.89
N ASP A 187 19.20 6.65 8.17
CA ASP A 187 19.18 7.98 8.79
C ASP A 187 17.93 8.23 9.63
N LEU A 188 16.84 7.45 9.47
CA LEU A 188 15.65 7.56 10.32
C LEU A 188 15.99 7.34 11.81
N THR A 189 17.08 6.63 12.11
CA THR A 189 17.60 6.45 13.49
C THR A 189 18.05 7.77 14.15
N LYS A 190 18.42 8.78 13.34
CA LYS A 190 18.88 10.09 13.82
C LYS A 190 17.77 10.94 14.42
N LEU A 191 16.50 10.60 14.17
CA LEU A 191 15.34 11.39 14.58
C LEU A 191 14.92 11.16 16.05
N GLY A 192 15.77 10.52 16.87
CA GLY A 192 15.61 10.37 18.32
C GLY A 192 14.48 9.45 18.78
N LYS A 193 13.56 9.06 17.89
CA LYS A 193 12.51 8.07 18.12
C LYS A 193 12.84 6.79 17.38
N LYS A 194 12.77 5.65 18.09
CA LYS A 194 12.88 4.33 17.46
C LYS A 194 11.71 4.15 16.49
N TYR A 195 12.00 4.14 15.20
CA TYR A 195 10.99 3.84 14.20
C TYR A 195 10.52 2.39 14.34
N LYS A 196 9.21 2.19 14.40
CA LYS A 196 8.59 0.91 14.76
C LYS A 196 8.98 -0.24 13.83
N PHE A 197 9.17 0.03 12.54
CA PHE A 197 9.40 -0.97 11.51
C PHE A 197 10.85 -0.98 10.98
N PHE A 198 11.78 -0.39 11.75
CA PHE A 198 13.16 -0.20 11.29
C PHE A 198 13.85 -1.49 10.85
N SER A 199 13.66 -2.60 11.58
CA SER A 199 14.27 -3.90 11.26
C SER A 199 13.81 -4.47 9.92
N SER A 200 12.65 -4.04 9.39
CA SER A 200 12.21 -4.47 8.06
C SER A 200 13.15 -4.00 6.96
N PHE A 201 13.89 -2.92 7.16
CA PHE A 201 14.82 -2.38 6.18
C PHE A 201 16.08 -3.24 6.00
N GLU A 202 16.28 -4.25 6.86
CA GLU A 202 17.30 -5.28 6.66
C GLU A 202 16.89 -6.27 5.55
N CYS A 203 15.59 -6.34 5.22
CA CYS A 203 15.09 -7.10 4.08
C CYS A 203 15.23 -6.30 2.78
N GLY A 204 15.62 -6.99 1.71
CA GLY A 204 15.61 -6.41 0.37
C GLY A 204 14.22 -6.46 -0.27
N PRO A 205 13.94 -5.61 -1.29
CA PRO A 205 12.66 -5.62 -2.01
C PRO A 205 12.36 -6.97 -2.67
N LEU A 206 11.07 -7.22 -2.94
CA LEU A 206 10.67 -8.36 -3.78
C LEU A 206 11.35 -8.27 -5.14
N THR A 207 11.92 -9.39 -5.58
CA THR A 207 12.46 -9.53 -6.93
C THR A 207 11.43 -10.22 -7.81
N SER A 208 11.13 -9.63 -8.96
CA SER A 208 10.25 -10.27 -9.94
C SER A 208 10.96 -11.50 -10.51
N THR A 209 10.59 -12.70 -10.05
CA THR A 209 11.19 -13.97 -10.50
C THR A 209 10.43 -14.61 -11.66
N ARG A 210 9.28 -14.06 -12.06
CA ARG A 210 8.46 -14.57 -13.16
C ARG A 210 8.43 -13.55 -14.30
N LYS A 211 8.72 -13.99 -15.53
CA LYS A 211 8.30 -13.25 -16.74
C LYS A 211 6.83 -12.89 -16.53
N ALA A 212 6.48 -11.62 -16.65
CA ALA A 212 5.11 -11.17 -16.55
C ALA A 212 4.24 -12.11 -17.42
N LYS A 213 3.40 -12.93 -16.77
CA LYS A 213 2.27 -13.51 -17.48
C LYS A 213 1.50 -12.31 -18.03
N LYS A 214 0.86 -12.46 -19.20
CA LYS A 214 -0.10 -11.46 -19.68
C LYS A 214 -0.98 -11.07 -18.47
N ARG A 215 -1.05 -9.77 -18.15
CA ARG A 215 -1.95 -9.21 -17.13
C ARG A 215 -3.26 -9.97 -17.21
N SER A 216 -3.74 -10.51 -16.08
CA SER A 216 -4.97 -11.27 -16.11
C SER A 216 -6.08 -10.37 -16.66
N THR A 217 -6.78 -10.81 -17.71
CA THR A 217 -7.93 -10.09 -18.29
C THR A 217 -9.14 -10.06 -17.34
N SER A 218 -8.97 -10.48 -16.09
CA SER A 218 -10.01 -10.70 -15.09
C SER A 218 -10.02 -9.68 -13.96
N LEU A 219 -9.18 -8.63 -13.98
CA LEU A 219 -9.24 -7.59 -12.95
C LEU A 219 -10.59 -6.86 -13.04
N LYS A 220 -11.26 -6.70 -11.90
CA LYS A 220 -12.57 -6.07 -11.81
C LYS A 220 -12.43 -4.79 -10.99
N PRO A 221 -12.32 -3.60 -11.62
CA PRO A 221 -12.25 -2.36 -10.86
C PRO A 221 -13.54 -2.16 -10.07
N ARG A 222 -13.45 -1.47 -8.93
CA ARG A 222 -14.63 -0.98 -8.24
C ARG A 222 -15.31 0.07 -9.14
N MET A 223 -16.62 -0.08 -9.35
CA MET A 223 -17.37 0.95 -10.08
C MET A 223 -17.24 2.29 -9.32
N PRO A 224 -17.14 3.43 -10.03
CA PRO A 224 -17.08 4.72 -9.38
C PRO A 224 -18.29 4.92 -8.47
N LEU A 225 -18.08 5.47 -7.28
CA LEU A 225 -19.15 6.02 -6.44
C LEU A 225 -19.63 7.34 -7.07
N GLU A 226 -20.46 7.27 -8.11
CA GLU A 226 -21.06 8.43 -8.84
C GLU A 226 -20.05 9.49 -9.42
N PRO A 227 -20.44 10.30 -10.42
CA PRO A 227 -19.51 11.00 -11.33
C PRO A 227 -18.70 12.19 -10.78
N GLU A 228 -18.85 12.60 -9.51
CA GLU A 228 -18.16 13.81 -9.02
C GLU A 228 -16.67 13.61 -8.70
N TYR A 229 -16.18 12.37 -8.67
CA TYR A 229 -14.83 12.02 -8.22
C TYR A 229 -13.71 12.23 -9.27
N GLU A 230 -14.01 12.12 -10.58
CA GLU A 230 -12.96 12.14 -11.62
C GLU A 230 -12.34 13.53 -11.87
N ARG A 231 -12.98 14.61 -11.40
CA ARG A 231 -12.47 15.98 -11.64
C ARG A 231 -11.19 16.33 -10.88
N THR A 232 -10.81 15.56 -9.86
CA THR A 232 -9.63 15.87 -9.04
C THR A 232 -8.32 15.28 -9.59
N PHE A 233 -8.39 14.27 -10.48
CA PHE A 233 -7.20 13.57 -10.98
C PHE A 233 -6.97 13.69 -12.51
N GLY A 234 -7.87 14.36 -13.24
CA GLY A 234 -7.73 14.62 -14.67
C GLY A 234 -6.85 15.81 -15.08
N ALA A 235 -6.22 16.51 -14.13
CA ALA A 235 -5.47 17.76 -14.37
C ALA A 235 -3.98 17.69 -13.99
N ILE A 236 -3.36 16.53 -14.21
CA ILE A 236 -1.90 16.38 -14.27
C ILE A 236 -1.55 15.73 -15.60
N GLY A 237 -1.77 16.51 -16.65
CA GLY A 237 -1.21 16.36 -17.99
C GLY A 237 -0.46 17.63 -18.36
#